data_AF-F4PFS7-F1
#
_entry.id   AF-F4PFS7-F1
#
_cell.length_a   1.000
_cell.length_b   1.000
_cell.length_c   1.000
_cell.angle_alpha   90.00
_cell.angle_beta   90.00
_cell.angle_gamma   90.00
#
_symmetry.space_group_name_H-M   'P 1'
#
loop_
_entity.id
_entity.type
_entity.pdbx_description
1 polymer ?
#
loop_
_entity_poly.entity_id
_entity_poly.type
_entity_poly.pdbx_seq_one_letter_code
_entity_poly.pdbx_strand_id
1 'polypeptide(L)'
;MVIDIKEDHGNLTFKPEEGSPFADIAMNYISDPEAMMKTLEEKQIYPIARIVVFKDSVLAKERPDLSFTENGKVWVNNRGEAFVNPFEKEVWEYNVEIAKMAAEMGFKEVQFDYVRFPEGFEKKDEELQYSQGEYADDDLTNIKKRVEAVSDFVAFAREELNNYDVDVSVDIFGYAATIEEAPGIGQNFSRIAENVDVISSMIYPSHWTTGYFGLENPDEEPYRLIKEYSKVENEVL
;
A
#
# COMPACT_ATOMS: atom_id res chain seq x y z
N MET A 1 16.56 -4.79 -4.55
CA MET A 1 15.75 -5.08 -5.74
C MET A 1 14.36 -5.36 -5.25
N VAL A 2 13.38 -4.62 -5.78
CA VAL A 2 11.96 -4.80 -5.44
C VAL A 2 11.37 -5.86 -6.35
N ILE A 3 10.68 -6.83 -5.75
CA ILE A 3 10.07 -7.97 -6.43
C ILE A 3 8.63 -8.05 -5.98
N ASP A 4 7.70 -8.04 -6.93
CA ASP A 4 6.29 -8.19 -6.64
C ASP A 4 6.04 -9.60 -6.12
N ILE A 5 5.57 -9.72 -4.88
CA ILE A 5 5.04 -10.95 -4.28
C ILE A 5 3.54 -11.00 -4.49
N LYS A 6 2.85 -9.86 -4.30
CA LYS A 6 1.46 -9.63 -4.71
C LYS A 6 1.36 -8.37 -5.56
N GLU A 7 0.89 -8.52 -6.80
CA GLU A 7 0.76 -7.43 -7.76
C GLU A 7 -0.58 -6.68 -7.64
N ASP A 8 -0.77 -5.62 -8.42
CA ASP A 8 -1.82 -4.60 -8.21
C ASP A 8 -3.21 -4.99 -8.72
N HIS A 9 -3.36 -6.14 -9.35
CA HIS A 9 -4.64 -6.79 -9.55
C HIS A 9 -5.05 -7.67 -8.36
N GLY A 10 -4.11 -8.06 -7.49
CA GLY A 10 -4.35 -8.89 -6.30
C GLY A 10 -3.85 -10.33 -6.39
N ASN A 11 -3.03 -10.67 -7.39
CA ASN A 11 -2.51 -12.03 -7.55
C ASN A 11 -1.13 -12.19 -6.92
N LEU A 12 -0.86 -13.38 -6.37
CA LEU A 12 0.51 -13.77 -6.09
C LEU A 12 1.27 -13.99 -7.40
N THR A 13 2.55 -13.64 -7.43
CA THR A 13 3.38 -13.77 -8.65
C THR A 13 4.13 -15.09 -8.74
N PHE A 14 3.99 -15.96 -7.74
CA PHE A 14 4.55 -17.30 -7.67
C PHE A 14 3.50 -18.29 -7.17
N LYS A 15 3.78 -19.59 -7.32
CA LYS A 15 2.98 -20.65 -6.73
C LYS A 15 3.45 -20.92 -5.29
N PRO A 16 2.59 -20.72 -4.28
CA PRO A 16 2.95 -21.06 -2.90
C PRO A 16 2.95 -22.58 -2.70
N GLU A 17 3.40 -23.01 -1.52
CA GLU A 17 3.42 -24.43 -1.14
C GLU A 17 2.02 -25.09 -1.19
N GLU A 18 2.00 -26.42 -1.34
CA GLU A 18 0.76 -27.18 -1.37
C GLU A 18 -0.04 -26.99 -0.07
N GLY A 19 -1.31 -26.61 -0.19
CA GLY A 19 -2.18 -26.33 0.95
C GLY A 19 -2.18 -24.88 1.42
N SER A 20 -1.41 -23.99 0.78
CA SER A 20 -1.50 -22.55 1.05
C SER A 20 -2.92 -22.02 0.75
N PRO A 21 -3.50 -21.18 1.63
CA PRO A 21 -4.80 -20.56 1.38
C PRO A 21 -4.79 -19.57 0.19
N PHE A 22 -3.60 -19.22 -0.31
CA PHE A 22 -3.41 -18.28 -1.42
C PHE A 22 -3.15 -19.00 -2.77
N ALA A 23 -3.36 -20.31 -2.85
CA ALA A 23 -3.14 -21.04 -4.10
C ALA A 23 -4.04 -20.57 -5.25
N ASP A 24 -5.28 -20.14 -4.95
CA ASP A 24 -6.27 -19.76 -5.96
C ASP A 24 -5.99 -18.39 -6.62
N ILE A 25 -5.19 -17.54 -5.97
CA ILE A 25 -4.79 -16.22 -6.50
C ILE A 25 -3.40 -16.26 -7.15
N ALA A 26 -2.77 -17.43 -7.25
CA ALA A 26 -1.39 -17.58 -7.68
C ALA A 26 -1.24 -17.54 -9.21
N MET A 27 -0.40 -16.63 -9.68
CA MET A 27 0.13 -16.57 -11.04
C MET A 27 1.57 -17.11 -11.04
N ASN A 28 1.97 -17.81 -12.09
CA ASN A 28 3.31 -18.43 -12.16
C ASN A 28 4.30 -17.56 -12.94
N TYR A 29 4.40 -16.27 -12.58
CA TYR A 29 5.33 -15.35 -13.22
C TYR A 29 6.78 -15.60 -12.77
N ILE A 30 6.96 -15.81 -11.46
CA ILE A 30 8.19 -16.30 -10.85
C ILE A 30 8.06 -17.82 -10.74
N SER A 31 8.71 -18.52 -11.66
CA SER A 31 8.60 -19.98 -11.77
C SER A 31 9.41 -20.73 -10.72
N ASP A 32 10.47 -20.11 -10.21
CA ASP A 32 11.36 -20.71 -9.21
C ASP A 32 11.84 -19.61 -8.23
N PRO A 33 11.04 -19.32 -7.18
CA PRO A 33 11.39 -18.33 -6.17
C PRO A 33 12.68 -18.68 -5.41
N GLU A 34 12.95 -19.96 -5.16
CA GLU A 34 14.17 -20.39 -4.46
C GLU A 34 15.42 -20.08 -5.28
N ALA A 35 15.42 -20.42 -6.58
CA ALA A 35 16.54 -20.10 -7.47
C ALA A 35 16.72 -18.59 -7.64
N MET A 36 15.63 -17.83 -7.66
CA MET A 36 15.65 -16.37 -7.66
C MET A 36 16.35 -15.84 -6.40
N MET A 37 15.91 -16.27 -5.21
CA MET A 37 16.50 -15.84 -3.93
C MET A 37 17.98 -16.18 -3.84
N LYS A 38 18.37 -17.39 -4.25
CA LYS A 38 19.78 -17.80 -4.33
C LYS A 38 20.59 -16.89 -5.26
N THR A 39 20.02 -16.50 -6.40
CA THR A 39 20.68 -15.59 -7.33
C THR A 39 20.89 -14.21 -6.69
N LEU A 40 19.90 -13.69 -5.95
CA LEU A 40 20.02 -12.40 -5.26
C LEU A 40 21.11 -12.46 -4.18
N GLU A 41 21.15 -13.53 -3.39
CA GLU A 41 22.17 -13.76 -2.38
C GLU A 41 23.58 -13.84 -2.99
N GLU A 42 23.78 -14.67 -4.02
CA GLU A 42 25.07 -14.81 -4.73
C GLU A 42 25.57 -13.49 -5.33
N LYS A 43 24.63 -12.59 -5.70
CA LYS A 43 24.93 -11.27 -6.25
C LYS A 43 24.97 -10.15 -5.19
N GLN A 44 24.76 -10.49 -3.91
CA GLN A 44 24.69 -9.53 -2.81
C GLN A 44 23.64 -8.42 -3.06
N ILE A 45 22.51 -8.80 -3.66
CA ILE A 45 21.39 -7.90 -3.92
C ILE A 45 20.41 -8.01 -2.77
N TYR A 46 20.11 -6.89 -2.12
CA TYR A 46 19.12 -6.80 -1.04
C TYR A 46 17.70 -7.09 -1.59
N PRO A 47 17.00 -8.16 -1.17
CA PRO A 47 15.69 -8.54 -1.71
C PRO A 47 14.55 -7.85 -0.94
N ILE A 48 13.70 -7.12 -1.67
CA ILE A 48 12.52 -6.41 -1.13
C ILE A 48 11.26 -7.04 -1.71
N ALA A 49 10.36 -7.51 -0.86
CA ALA A 49 9.07 -8.09 -1.22
C ALA A 49 8.01 -6.99 -1.31
N ARG A 50 7.57 -6.65 -2.53
CA ARG A 50 6.47 -5.72 -2.73
C ARG A 50 5.13 -6.43 -2.65
N ILE A 51 4.24 -5.92 -1.80
CA ILE A 51 2.89 -6.43 -1.59
C ILE A 51 1.91 -5.28 -1.73
N VAL A 52 1.12 -5.29 -2.81
CA VAL A 52 0.02 -4.33 -2.98
C VAL A 52 -1.13 -4.70 -2.04
N VAL A 53 -1.55 -3.77 -1.18
CA VAL A 53 -2.51 -4.06 -0.09
C VAL A 53 -3.96 -3.82 -0.52
N PHE A 54 -4.39 -2.56 -0.61
CA PHE A 54 -5.82 -2.24 -0.74
C PHE A 54 -6.32 -2.14 -2.18
N LYS A 55 -5.43 -1.97 -3.16
CA LYS A 55 -5.78 -2.10 -4.59
C LYS A 55 -5.74 -3.58 -4.96
N ASP A 56 -6.81 -4.30 -4.62
CA ASP A 56 -6.93 -5.74 -4.83
C ASP A 56 -8.27 -6.07 -5.49
N SER A 57 -8.22 -6.35 -6.79
CA SER A 57 -9.43 -6.67 -7.57
C SER A 57 -9.83 -8.13 -7.49
N VAL A 58 -8.92 -9.02 -7.11
CA VAL A 58 -9.19 -10.44 -6.92
C VAL A 58 -10.00 -10.61 -5.63
N LEU A 59 -9.47 -10.11 -4.51
CA LEU A 59 -10.13 -10.18 -3.21
C LEU A 59 -11.45 -9.41 -3.19
N ALA A 60 -11.50 -8.21 -3.78
CA ALA A 60 -12.74 -7.43 -3.84
C ALA A 60 -13.89 -8.17 -4.54
N LYS A 61 -13.60 -8.96 -5.59
CA LYS A 61 -14.61 -9.74 -6.32
C LYS A 61 -15.02 -11.01 -5.59
N GLU A 62 -14.07 -11.68 -4.96
CA GLU A 62 -14.31 -12.91 -4.20
C GLU A 62 -15.05 -12.62 -2.88
N ARG A 63 -14.72 -11.50 -2.25
CA ARG A 63 -15.30 -11.01 -0.98
C ARG A 63 -15.83 -9.58 -1.14
N PRO A 64 -16.97 -9.39 -1.82
CA PRO A 64 -17.58 -8.06 -1.97
C PRO A 64 -17.94 -7.38 -0.64
N ASP A 65 -18.10 -8.15 0.43
CA ASP A 65 -18.32 -7.67 1.80
C ASP A 65 -17.09 -6.95 2.39
N LEU A 66 -15.89 -7.26 1.91
CA LEU A 66 -14.64 -6.60 2.28
C LEU A 66 -14.26 -5.48 1.30
N SER A 67 -15.20 -5.02 0.46
CA SER A 67 -14.96 -4.06 -0.61
C SER A 67 -15.95 -2.90 -0.56
N PHE A 68 -15.72 -1.91 -1.41
CA PHE A 68 -16.70 -0.87 -1.70
C PHE A 68 -17.70 -1.37 -2.75
N THR A 69 -19.00 -1.17 -2.51
CA THR A 69 -20.06 -1.62 -3.42
C THR A 69 -20.99 -0.48 -3.81
N GLU A 70 -21.55 -0.58 -5.02
CA GLU A 70 -22.59 0.31 -5.52
C GLU A 70 -23.73 -0.56 -6.08
N ASN A 71 -24.92 -0.41 -5.51
CA ASN A 71 -26.11 -1.20 -5.88
C ASN A 71 -25.88 -2.72 -5.77
N GLY A 72 -25.17 -3.14 -4.72
CA GLY A 72 -24.87 -4.55 -4.44
C GLY A 72 -23.84 -5.19 -5.37
N LYS A 73 -23.09 -4.40 -6.14
CA LYS A 73 -21.95 -4.85 -6.96
C LYS A 73 -20.68 -4.17 -6.52
N VAL A 74 -19.55 -4.85 -6.64
CA VAL A 74 -18.22 -4.26 -6.42
C VAL A 74 -18.06 -3.03 -7.29
N TRP A 75 -17.74 -1.91 -6.67
CA TRP A 75 -17.43 -0.66 -7.37
C TRP A 75 -16.04 -0.76 -7.99
N VAL A 76 -15.90 -0.24 -9.21
CA VAL A 76 -14.62 -0.11 -9.90
C VAL A 76 -14.42 1.33 -10.34
N ASN A 77 -13.17 1.78 -10.34
CA ASN A 77 -12.84 3.10 -10.88
C ASN A 77 -12.92 3.12 -12.41
N ASN A 78 -12.62 4.27 -13.02
CA ASN A 78 -12.66 4.44 -14.48
C ASN A 78 -11.65 3.56 -15.25
N ARG A 79 -10.69 2.94 -14.56
CA ARG A 79 -9.72 1.99 -15.12
C ARG A 79 -10.15 0.53 -14.94
N GLY A 80 -11.31 0.28 -14.33
CA GLY A 80 -11.81 -1.07 -14.04
C GLY A 80 -11.13 -1.74 -12.84
N GLU A 81 -10.46 -0.96 -11.99
CA GLU A 81 -9.77 -1.45 -10.80
C GLU A 81 -10.71 -1.36 -9.59
N ALA A 82 -10.78 -2.42 -8.79
CA ALA A 82 -11.47 -2.45 -7.51
C ALA A 82 -10.46 -2.33 -6.35
N PHE A 83 -10.98 -1.93 -5.19
CA PHE A 83 -10.22 -1.82 -3.94
C PHE A 83 -10.97 -2.52 -2.83
N VAL A 84 -10.22 -3.13 -1.92
CA VAL A 84 -10.72 -3.67 -0.66
C VAL A 84 -10.65 -2.61 0.44
N ASN A 85 -11.49 -2.77 1.44
CA ASN A 85 -11.80 -1.75 2.44
C ASN A 85 -10.72 -1.67 3.53
N PRO A 86 -10.00 -0.55 3.68
CA PRO A 86 -9.01 -0.39 4.74
C PRO A 86 -9.56 -0.40 6.16
N PHE A 87 -10.88 -0.28 6.35
CA PHE A 87 -11.49 -0.40 7.68
C PHE A 87 -11.64 -1.84 8.19
N GLU A 88 -11.41 -2.84 7.33
CA GLU A 88 -11.63 -4.25 7.67
C GLU A 88 -10.32 -4.94 8.10
N LYS A 89 -10.25 -5.35 9.37
CA LYS A 89 -9.09 -6.10 9.91
C LYS A 89 -8.84 -7.41 9.19
N GLU A 90 -9.88 -8.05 8.65
CA GLU A 90 -9.72 -9.26 7.83
C GLU A 90 -8.87 -9.00 6.57
N VAL A 91 -8.96 -7.80 5.99
CA VAL A 91 -8.11 -7.39 4.86
C VAL A 91 -6.66 -7.20 5.32
N TRP A 92 -6.45 -6.69 6.53
CA TRP A 92 -5.12 -6.49 7.10
C TRP A 92 -4.43 -7.83 7.35
N GLU A 93 -5.11 -8.72 8.06
CA GLU A 93 -4.66 -10.09 8.36
C GLU A 93 -4.31 -10.82 7.07
N TYR A 94 -5.19 -10.78 6.06
CA TYR A 94 -4.94 -11.39 4.75
C TYR A 94 -3.62 -10.95 4.11
N ASN A 95 -3.32 -9.65 4.11
CA ASN A 95 -2.09 -9.12 3.50
C ASN A 95 -0.85 -9.36 4.36
N VAL A 96 -0.99 -9.32 5.68
CA VAL A 96 0.10 -9.58 6.62
C VAL A 96 0.50 -11.06 6.59
N GLU A 97 -0.43 -12.00 6.42
CA GLU A 97 -0.07 -13.42 6.24
C GLU A 97 0.76 -13.65 4.96
N ILE A 98 0.47 -12.92 3.87
CA ILE A 98 1.31 -12.93 2.66
C ILE A 98 2.69 -12.33 2.94
N ALA A 99 2.77 -11.28 3.76
CA ALA A 99 4.03 -10.69 4.19
C ALA A 99 4.88 -11.65 5.05
N LYS A 100 4.25 -12.39 5.97
CA LYS A 100 4.91 -13.43 6.76
C LYS A 100 5.48 -14.52 5.86
N MET A 101 4.71 -14.98 4.86
CA MET A 101 5.22 -15.93 3.85
C MET A 101 6.43 -15.36 3.10
N ALA A 102 6.41 -14.09 2.69
CA ALA A 102 7.55 -13.47 2.03
C ALA A 102 8.79 -13.37 2.95
N ALA A 103 8.60 -13.06 4.23
CA ALA A 103 9.69 -13.07 5.21
C ALA A 103 10.29 -14.48 5.37
N GLU A 104 9.46 -15.53 5.42
CA GLU A 104 9.90 -16.93 5.50
C GLU A 104 10.65 -17.40 4.25
N MET A 105 10.33 -16.83 3.07
CA MET A 105 11.09 -17.04 1.84
C MET A 105 12.49 -16.39 1.86
N GLY A 106 12.81 -15.60 2.88
CA GLY A 106 14.12 -14.99 3.09
C GLY A 106 14.27 -13.58 2.51
N PHE A 107 13.17 -12.91 2.16
CA PHE A 107 13.21 -11.48 1.87
C PHE A 107 13.71 -10.69 3.09
N LYS A 108 14.33 -9.54 2.85
CA LYS A 108 14.93 -8.69 3.90
C LYS A 108 14.09 -7.48 4.24
N GLU A 109 13.19 -7.10 3.35
CA GLU A 109 12.25 -6.03 3.56
C GLU A 109 10.90 -6.42 2.96
N VAL A 110 9.82 -6.07 3.66
CA VAL A 110 8.47 -6.10 3.14
C VAL A 110 8.04 -4.67 2.85
N GLN A 111 7.83 -4.38 1.57
CA GLN A 111 7.35 -3.10 1.08
C GLN A 111 5.85 -3.19 0.78
N PHE A 112 5.02 -2.54 1.60
CA PHE A 112 3.60 -2.42 1.35
C PHE A 112 3.30 -1.28 0.38
N ASP A 113 2.61 -1.58 -0.70
CA ASP A 113 2.18 -0.60 -1.70
C ASP A 113 0.65 -0.45 -1.71
N TYR A 114 0.15 0.68 -2.21
CA TYR A 114 -1.25 1.09 -2.17
C TYR A 114 -1.85 1.00 -0.77
N VAL A 115 -1.09 1.43 0.24
CA VAL A 115 -1.55 1.60 1.62
C VAL A 115 -2.39 2.87 1.72
N ARG A 116 -3.56 2.85 1.08
CA ARG A 116 -4.47 3.98 0.91
C ARG A 116 -5.84 3.58 0.39
N PHE A 117 -6.80 4.48 0.54
CA PHE A 117 -8.07 4.45 -0.18
C PHE A 117 -7.90 4.79 -1.68
N PRO A 118 -8.90 4.48 -2.54
CA PRO A 118 -8.90 4.90 -3.93
C PRO A 118 -8.73 6.43 -4.08
N GLU A 119 -8.10 6.86 -5.17
CA GLU A 119 -8.04 8.30 -5.46
C GLU A 119 -9.45 8.86 -5.73
N GLY A 120 -9.75 10.02 -5.15
CA GLY A 120 -11.07 10.64 -5.25
C GLY A 120 -12.16 9.95 -4.40
N PHE A 121 -11.78 9.03 -3.51
CA PHE A 121 -12.73 8.31 -2.65
C PHE A 121 -13.56 9.25 -1.77
N GLU A 122 -13.05 10.42 -1.39
CA GLU A 122 -13.80 11.43 -0.63
C GLU A 122 -15.07 11.92 -1.35
N LYS A 123 -15.12 11.78 -2.68
CA LYS A 123 -16.30 12.12 -3.50
C LYS A 123 -17.27 10.96 -3.69
N LYS A 124 -16.89 9.77 -3.21
CA LYS A 124 -17.62 8.51 -3.34
C LYS A 124 -18.05 7.93 -2.00
N ASP A 125 -17.45 8.40 -0.91
CA ASP A 125 -17.73 8.03 0.47
C ASP A 125 -19.23 8.00 0.80
N GLU A 126 -20.00 9.01 0.37
CA GLU A 126 -21.44 9.08 0.63
C GLU A 126 -22.30 8.23 -0.33
N GLU A 127 -21.74 7.78 -1.46
CA GLU A 127 -22.47 7.05 -2.51
C GLU A 127 -22.27 5.53 -2.38
N LEU A 128 -21.08 5.10 -1.96
CA LEU A 128 -20.69 3.69 -1.88
C LEU A 128 -21.14 3.06 -0.57
N GLN A 129 -21.49 1.77 -0.64
CA GLN A 129 -21.80 0.94 0.51
C GLN A 129 -20.55 0.18 0.95
N TYR A 130 -20.15 0.38 2.20
CA TYR A 130 -19.01 -0.27 2.84
C TYR A 130 -19.17 -0.21 4.38
N SER A 131 -18.43 -1.04 5.10
CA SER A 131 -18.40 -1.03 6.57
C SER A 131 -17.30 -0.10 7.07
N GLN A 132 -17.56 0.68 8.13
CA GLN A 132 -16.52 1.46 8.81
C GLN A 132 -15.81 0.66 9.91
N GLY A 133 -16.10 -0.64 10.02
CA GLY A 133 -15.50 -1.52 11.01
C GLY A 133 -15.67 -0.98 12.43
N GLU A 134 -14.59 -1.04 13.21
CA GLU A 134 -14.55 -0.50 14.57
C GLU A 134 -14.63 1.03 14.65
N TYR A 135 -14.39 1.73 13.54
CA TYR A 135 -14.43 3.19 13.47
C TYR A 135 -15.84 3.75 13.26
N ALA A 136 -16.86 2.90 13.10
CA ALA A 136 -18.23 3.34 12.80
C ALA A 136 -18.79 4.30 13.86
N ASP A 137 -18.55 3.99 15.14
CA ASP A 137 -19.11 4.73 16.29
C ASP A 137 -18.21 5.88 16.78
N ASP A 138 -17.04 6.10 16.15
CA ASP A 138 -16.14 7.18 16.51
C ASP A 138 -16.72 8.55 16.12
N ASP A 139 -16.60 9.54 17.02
CA ASP A 139 -16.96 10.95 16.79
C ASP A 139 -15.92 11.70 15.92
N LEU A 140 -15.22 10.96 15.07
CA LEU A 140 -14.23 11.48 14.14
C LEU A 140 -14.88 11.81 12.80
N THR A 141 -14.33 12.81 12.12
CA THR A 141 -14.67 13.06 10.71
C THR A 141 -14.24 11.86 9.84
N ASN A 142 -14.93 11.58 8.73
CA ASN A 142 -14.53 10.50 7.81
C ASN A 142 -13.08 10.60 7.32
N ILE A 143 -12.56 11.83 7.15
CA ILE A 143 -11.15 12.06 6.79
C ILE A 143 -10.23 11.44 7.85
N LYS A 144 -10.43 11.82 9.12
CA LYS A 144 -9.66 11.27 10.25
C LYS A 144 -9.82 9.76 10.37
N LYS A 145 -11.03 9.22 10.24
CA LYS A 145 -11.23 7.75 10.26
C LYS A 145 -10.38 7.04 9.21
N ARG A 146 -10.30 7.57 7.98
CA ARG A 146 -9.43 7.01 6.93
C ARG A 146 -7.95 7.07 7.28
N VAL A 147 -7.52 8.17 7.92
CA VAL A 147 -6.13 8.32 8.37
C VAL A 147 -5.80 7.34 9.50
N GLU A 148 -6.71 7.17 10.47
CA GLU A 148 -6.57 6.15 11.53
C GLU A 148 -6.45 4.76 10.92
N ALA A 149 -7.40 4.33 10.07
CA ALA A 149 -7.41 2.98 9.49
C ALA A 149 -6.13 2.67 8.69
N VAL A 150 -5.61 3.62 7.91
CA VAL A 150 -4.35 3.46 7.18
C VAL A 150 -3.15 3.40 8.12
N SER A 151 -3.10 4.26 9.14
CA SER A 151 -1.99 4.28 10.10
C SER A 151 -1.98 3.03 10.98
N ASP A 152 -3.15 2.58 11.40
CA ASP A 152 -3.35 1.40 12.25
C ASP A 152 -3.01 0.12 11.50
N PHE A 153 -3.32 0.02 10.19
CA PHE A 153 -2.84 -1.08 9.36
C PHE A 153 -1.31 -1.16 9.37
N VAL A 154 -0.61 -0.04 9.21
CA VAL A 154 0.86 -0.01 9.18
C VAL A 154 1.42 -0.42 10.54
N ALA A 155 0.87 0.11 11.63
CA ALA A 155 1.25 -0.28 12.98
C ALA A 155 1.02 -1.78 13.25
N PHE A 156 -0.13 -2.30 12.84
CA PHE A 156 -0.48 -3.72 12.92
C PHE A 156 0.50 -4.59 12.13
N ALA A 157 0.79 -4.23 10.88
CA ALA A 157 1.71 -4.96 10.04
C ALA A 157 3.14 -4.99 10.63
N ARG A 158 3.59 -3.86 11.19
CA ARG A 158 4.88 -3.78 11.90
C ARG A 158 4.91 -4.70 13.12
N GLU A 159 3.87 -4.69 13.93
CA GLU A 159 3.78 -5.53 15.14
C GLU A 159 3.81 -7.02 14.77
N GLU A 160 3.02 -7.43 13.79
CA GLU A 160 2.94 -8.83 13.35
C GLU A 160 4.24 -9.33 12.69
N LEU A 161 4.98 -8.45 12.03
CA LEU A 161 6.27 -8.76 11.42
C LEU A 161 7.46 -8.63 12.37
N ASN A 162 7.28 -8.13 13.60
CA ASN A 162 8.38 -7.88 14.54
C ASN A 162 9.16 -9.15 14.97
N ASN A 163 8.56 -10.33 14.84
CA ASN A 163 9.25 -11.61 15.10
C ASN A 163 10.03 -12.13 13.88
N TYR A 164 9.90 -11.46 12.74
CA TYR A 164 10.61 -11.75 11.51
C TYR A 164 11.77 -10.76 11.38
N ASP A 165 12.96 -11.23 10.98
CA ASP A 165 14.15 -10.40 10.76
C ASP A 165 14.05 -9.67 9.41
N VAL A 166 13.03 -8.81 9.29
CA VAL A 166 12.71 -8.03 8.08
C VAL A 166 12.44 -6.58 8.43
N ASP A 167 12.92 -5.67 7.58
CA ASP A 167 12.52 -4.27 7.61
C ASP A 167 11.09 -4.13 7.05
N VAL A 168 10.29 -3.21 7.59
CA VAL A 168 8.98 -2.86 7.04
C VAL A 168 9.07 -1.52 6.34
N SER A 169 8.54 -1.45 5.12
CA SER A 169 8.48 -0.22 4.34
C SER A 169 7.13 0.01 3.70
N VAL A 170 6.82 1.28 3.38
CA VAL A 170 5.55 1.67 2.77
C VAL A 170 5.79 2.66 1.63
N ASP A 171 5.12 2.40 0.51
CA ASP A 171 5.02 3.35 -0.61
C ASP A 171 3.96 4.42 -0.33
N ILE A 172 4.37 5.68 -0.35
CA ILE A 172 3.51 6.83 -0.06
C ILE A 172 3.60 7.81 -1.23
N PHE A 173 2.48 8.44 -1.60
CA PHE A 173 2.54 9.55 -2.54
C PHE A 173 3.40 10.69 -1.99
N GLY A 174 4.31 11.23 -2.81
CA GLY A 174 5.21 12.30 -2.36
C GLY A 174 4.46 13.51 -1.83
N TYR A 175 3.33 13.89 -2.42
CA TYR A 175 2.55 15.03 -1.93
C TYR A 175 2.04 14.86 -0.49
N ALA A 176 1.92 13.63 0.03
CA ALA A 176 1.49 13.39 1.41
C ALA A 176 2.47 13.99 2.44
N ALA A 177 3.75 14.17 2.10
CA ALA A 177 4.72 14.83 2.97
C ALA A 177 4.53 16.36 3.04
N THR A 178 3.71 16.94 2.16
CA THR A 178 3.54 18.39 2.03
C THR A 178 2.27 18.93 2.68
N ILE A 179 1.44 18.03 3.22
CA ILE A 179 0.16 18.32 3.84
C ILE A 179 0.05 17.54 5.14
N GLU A 180 -0.73 18.05 6.09
CA GLU A 180 -0.91 17.40 7.39
C GLU A 180 -1.61 16.04 7.24
N GLU A 181 -2.66 15.98 6.41
CA GLU A 181 -3.40 14.74 6.13
C GLU A 181 -3.82 14.75 4.66
N ALA A 182 -3.64 13.65 3.93
CA ALA A 182 -4.17 13.51 2.58
C ALA A 182 -5.66 13.11 2.63
N PRO A 183 -6.60 14.06 2.47
CA PRO A 183 -7.95 13.91 3.02
C PRO A 183 -8.79 12.83 2.33
N GLY A 184 -8.45 12.49 1.08
CA GLY A 184 -9.13 11.46 0.29
C GLY A 184 -8.59 10.05 0.48
N ILE A 185 -7.27 9.92 0.58
CA ILE A 185 -6.60 8.62 0.46
C ILE A 185 -6.17 8.04 1.81
N GLY A 186 -6.25 8.80 2.91
CA GLY A 186 -5.94 8.33 4.26
C GLY A 186 -4.45 8.30 4.61
N GLN A 187 -3.56 8.75 3.73
CA GLN A 187 -2.14 8.79 4.06
C GLN A 187 -1.80 10.01 4.93
N ASN A 188 -1.13 9.76 6.04
CA ASN A 188 -0.45 10.77 6.86
C ASN A 188 1.03 10.37 6.95
N PHE A 189 1.91 11.23 6.43
CA PHE A 189 3.31 10.88 6.26
C PHE A 189 4.00 10.56 7.59
N SER A 190 3.94 11.47 8.57
CA SER A 190 4.64 11.31 9.84
C SER A 190 4.12 10.11 10.64
N ARG A 191 2.80 9.89 10.67
CA ARG A 191 2.20 8.73 11.37
C ARG A 191 2.62 7.40 10.75
N ILE A 192 2.70 7.33 9.42
CA ILE A 192 3.20 6.12 8.74
C ILE A 192 4.70 5.96 9.02
N ALA A 193 5.49 7.03 8.92
CA ALA A 193 6.94 7.02 9.17
C ALA A 193 7.32 6.56 10.58
N GLU A 194 6.52 6.90 11.60
CA GLU A 194 6.73 6.42 12.98
C GLU A 194 6.60 4.89 13.11
N ASN A 195 5.91 4.24 12.17
CA ASN A 195 5.56 2.82 12.21
C ASN A 195 6.33 1.95 11.20
N VAL A 196 7.31 2.50 10.48
CA VAL A 196 8.09 1.73 9.49
C VAL A 196 9.59 2.01 9.64
N ASP A 197 10.41 1.13 9.08
CA ASP A 197 11.86 1.28 9.05
C ASP A 197 12.32 2.10 7.84
N VAL A 198 11.55 2.05 6.74
CA VAL A 198 11.84 2.77 5.49
C VAL A 198 10.56 3.38 4.90
N ILE A 199 10.65 4.62 4.42
CA ILE A 199 9.58 5.28 3.66
C ILE A 199 10.00 5.38 2.19
N SER A 200 9.16 4.86 1.29
CA SER A 200 9.38 4.92 -0.16
C SER A 200 8.50 6.02 -0.76
N SER A 201 9.00 7.25 -0.74
CA SER A 201 8.27 8.40 -1.27
C SER A 201 8.22 8.41 -2.80
N MET A 202 7.00 8.33 -3.33
CA MET A 202 6.70 8.37 -4.76
C MET A 202 6.49 9.80 -5.25
N ILE A 203 7.59 10.51 -5.50
CA ILE A 203 7.57 11.93 -5.83
C ILE A 203 6.94 12.18 -7.21
N TYR A 204 7.31 11.43 -8.26
CA TYR A 204 6.85 11.59 -9.65
C TYR A 204 6.62 13.04 -10.12
N PRO A 205 7.60 13.68 -10.79
CA PRO A 205 7.48 15.07 -11.24
C PRO A 205 6.19 15.43 -12.00
N SER A 206 5.69 14.51 -12.80
CA SER A 206 4.43 14.62 -13.54
C SER A 206 3.17 14.73 -12.69
N HIS A 207 3.23 14.46 -11.38
CA HIS A 207 2.09 14.48 -10.46
C HIS A 207 1.95 15.80 -9.69
N TRP A 208 2.87 16.75 -9.89
CA TRP A 208 2.83 18.05 -9.22
C TRP A 208 2.17 19.08 -10.12
N THR A 209 1.28 19.88 -9.53
CA THR A 209 0.58 20.94 -10.25
C THR A 209 1.49 22.13 -10.53
N THR A 210 1.15 22.91 -11.56
CA THR A 210 1.85 24.16 -11.88
C THR A 210 1.92 25.09 -10.67
N GLY A 211 3.10 25.64 -10.43
CA GLY A 211 3.41 26.55 -9.33
C GLY A 211 3.91 25.85 -8.06
N TYR A 212 3.88 24.52 -8.00
CA TYR A 212 4.38 23.78 -6.83
C TYR A 212 5.88 24.02 -6.62
N PHE A 213 6.30 24.28 -5.38
CA PHE A 213 7.65 24.76 -5.04
C PHE A 213 8.16 25.95 -5.88
N GLY A 214 7.22 26.76 -6.42
CA GLY A 214 7.55 27.89 -7.30
C GLY A 214 8.03 27.49 -8.69
N LEU A 215 7.77 26.24 -9.13
CA LEU A 215 8.10 25.74 -10.46
C LEU A 215 6.89 25.90 -11.38
N GLU A 216 7.07 26.55 -12.54
CA GLU A 216 5.99 26.73 -13.51
C GLU A 216 5.54 25.38 -14.11
N ASN A 217 6.52 24.53 -14.47
CA ASN A 217 6.27 23.15 -14.90
C ASN A 217 7.19 22.18 -14.13
N PRO A 218 6.73 21.58 -13.01
CA PRO A 218 7.54 20.65 -12.23
C PRO A 218 8.08 19.45 -13.02
N ASP A 219 7.35 18.99 -14.05
CA ASP A 219 7.74 17.84 -14.88
C ASP A 219 8.97 18.15 -15.76
N GLU A 220 9.14 19.40 -16.17
CA GLU A 220 10.32 19.87 -16.92
C GLU A 220 11.53 20.20 -16.02
N GLU A 221 11.32 20.27 -14.70
CA GLU A 221 12.35 20.64 -13.72
C GLU A 221 12.58 19.57 -12.63
N PRO A 222 12.74 18.28 -12.97
CA PRO A 222 12.68 17.17 -12.03
C PRO A 222 13.73 17.24 -10.92
N TYR A 223 14.96 17.70 -11.24
CA TYR A 223 16.00 17.86 -10.22
C TYR A 223 15.63 18.91 -9.17
N ARG A 224 15.09 20.06 -9.58
CA ARG A 224 14.70 21.13 -8.65
C ARG A 224 13.52 20.70 -7.80
N LEU A 225 12.52 20.05 -8.41
CA LEU A 225 11.39 19.51 -7.69
C LEU A 225 11.84 18.53 -6.60
N ILE A 226 12.66 17.52 -6.94
CA ILE A 226 13.15 16.54 -5.97
C ILE A 226 13.96 17.24 -4.86
N LYS A 227 14.81 18.20 -5.22
CA LYS A 227 15.61 18.96 -4.24
C LYS A 227 14.76 19.75 -3.25
N GLU A 228 13.69 20.41 -3.71
CA GLU A 228 12.79 21.16 -2.83
C GLU A 228 11.91 20.21 -2.01
N TYR A 229 11.43 19.12 -2.63
CA TYR A 229 10.71 18.05 -1.95
C TYR A 229 11.50 17.49 -0.76
N SER A 230 12.77 17.12 -0.95
CA SER A 230 13.60 16.56 0.11
C SER A 230 13.78 17.51 1.30
N LYS A 231 13.65 18.83 1.13
CA LYS A 231 13.68 19.76 2.28
C LYS A 231 12.43 19.58 3.14
N VAL A 232 11.27 19.51 2.50
CA VAL A 232 9.98 19.34 3.19
C VAL A 232 9.91 17.98 3.87
N GLU A 233 10.33 16.91 3.18
CA GLU A 233 10.39 15.56 3.75
C GLU A 233 11.26 15.51 5.03
N ASN A 234 12.44 16.16 5.02
CA ASN A 234 13.32 16.23 6.19
C ASN A 234 12.75 17.09 7.34
N GLU A 235 11.75 17.93 7.11
CA GLU A 235 11.11 18.72 8.18
C GLU A 235 10.01 17.94 8.90
N VAL A 236 9.52 16.84 8.31
CA VAL A 236 8.39 16.03 8.83
C VAL A 236 8.79 14.63 9.29
N LEU A 237 10.09 14.29 9.19
CA LEU A 237 10.76 13.14 9.81
C LEU A 237 11.37 13.54 11.15
#